data_AF-A0A6C0IHH3-F1
#
_entry.id   AF-A0A6C0IHH3-F1
#
_cell.length_a   1.000
_cell.length_b   1.000
_cell.length_c   1.000
_cell.angle_alpha   90.00
_cell.angle_beta   90.00
_cell.angle_gamma   90.00
#
_symmetry.space_group_name_H-M   'P 1'
#
loop_
_entity.id
_entity.type
_entity.pdbx_description
1 polymer ?
#
loop_
_entity_poly.entity_id
_entity_poly.type
_entity_poly.pdbx_seq_one_letter_code
_entity_poly.pdbx_strand_id
1 'polypeptide(L)'
;MVWREKRTEFDQQLNALNQTDVEKTILKPLNEALSKYITNTSDTTAYENVKAYSQKAEDLKVQYVRLNDAILNYIKTEKQGNNLPELLSANGELQKKIQRLSKINDEMKVDVDSAVARDELLRSRETVTSSHTLFLLDRPIRQGMIPYLWVLSILFIGVGLLIIKMIAPPISVGVNAYGQPISFIAMITGLFSNRTTLLALLVSAFIVILFLSLKIGGVFGMDNK
;
A
#
# COMPACT_ATOMS: atom_id res chain seq x y z
N MET A 1 11.20 -3.53 30.32
CA MET A 1 10.62 -2.81 31.47
C MET A 1 11.62 -1.90 32.17
N VAL A 2 12.92 -2.25 32.22
CA VAL A 2 14.00 -1.53 32.94
C VAL A 2 14.20 -0.05 32.57
N TRP A 3 14.08 0.34 31.29
CA TRP A 3 14.30 1.74 30.87
C TRP A 3 13.33 2.75 31.50
N ARG A 4 12.05 2.37 31.68
CA ARG A 4 11.05 3.29 32.27
C ARG A 4 11.37 3.60 33.72
N GLU A 5 11.85 2.62 34.47
CA GLU A 5 12.27 2.78 35.87
C GLU A 5 13.53 3.65 35.96
N LYS A 6 14.56 3.36 35.14
CA LYS A 6 15.79 4.16 35.11
C LYS A 6 15.59 5.60 34.63
N ARG A 7 14.70 5.80 33.66
CA ARG A 7 14.29 7.14 33.23
C ARG A 7 13.62 7.91 34.37
N THR A 8 12.73 7.26 35.12
CA THR A 8 12.06 7.90 36.26
C THR A 8 13.07 8.30 37.35
N GLU A 9 14.11 7.49 37.57
CA GLU A 9 15.22 7.80 38.49
C GLU A 9 16.04 9.02 38.01
N PHE A 10 16.37 9.10 36.71
CA PHE A 10 17.06 10.26 36.15
C PHE A 10 16.20 11.53 36.18
N ASP A 11 14.89 11.41 35.90
CA ASP A 11 13.96 12.52 35.96
C ASP A 11 13.82 13.03 37.41
N GLN A 12 13.83 12.13 38.41
CA GLN A 12 13.86 12.51 39.83
C GLN A 12 15.14 13.23 40.24
N GLN A 13 16.31 12.73 39.81
CA GLN A 13 17.61 13.36 40.09
C GLN A 13 17.72 14.73 39.42
N LEU A 14 17.24 14.86 38.17
CA LEU A 14 17.19 16.13 37.45
C LEU A 14 16.24 17.12 38.13
N ASN A 15 15.06 16.67 38.57
CA ASN A 15 14.12 17.52 39.29
C ASN A 15 14.67 17.97 40.66
N ALA A 16 15.41 17.12 41.37
CA ALA A 16 16.08 17.50 42.62
C ALA A 16 17.17 18.56 42.40
N LEU A 17 17.93 18.47 41.30
CA LEU A 17 18.92 19.48 40.92
C LEU A 17 18.25 20.81 40.52
N ASN A 18 17.16 20.73 39.76
CA ASN A 18 16.41 21.90 39.28
C ASN A 18 15.56 22.60 40.35
N GLN A 19 15.30 21.94 41.49
CA GLN A 19 14.66 22.58 42.66
C GLN A 19 15.57 23.62 43.31
N THR A 20 16.89 23.53 43.09
CA THR A 20 17.82 24.57 43.50
C THR A 20 17.69 25.73 42.52
N ASP A 21 17.03 26.81 42.93
CA ASP A 21 16.94 28.06 42.17
C ASP A 21 18.32 28.72 42.13
N VAL A 22 19.16 28.27 41.20
CA VAL A 22 20.57 28.68 41.03
C VAL A 22 20.71 30.20 40.98
N GLU A 23 19.72 30.88 40.40
CA GLU A 23 19.67 32.33 40.30
C GLU A 23 19.54 32.99 41.69
N LYS A 24 18.59 32.53 42.51
CA LYS A 24 18.36 33.09 43.85
C LYS A 24 19.31 32.58 44.92
N THR A 25 19.77 31.33 44.86
CA THR A 25 20.55 30.70 45.94
C THR A 25 22.05 30.78 45.75
N ILE A 26 22.53 30.98 44.51
CA ILE A 26 23.96 30.98 44.19
C ILE A 26 24.36 32.28 43.51
N LEU A 27 23.75 32.62 42.37
CA LEU A 27 24.23 33.74 41.54
C LEU A 27 24.00 35.11 42.19
N LYS A 28 22.80 35.37 42.72
CA LYS A 28 22.50 36.65 43.38
C LYS A 28 23.31 36.86 44.68
N PRO A 29 23.39 35.90 45.62
CA PRO A 29 24.23 36.04 46.81
C PRO A 29 25.72 36.13 46.50
N LEU A 30 26.19 35.42 45.48
CA LEU A 30 27.58 35.51 45.01
C LEU A 30 27.88 36.91 44.49
N ASN A 31 26.99 37.48 43.66
CA ASN A 31 27.18 38.83 43.12
C ASN A 31 27.13 39.91 44.22
N GLU A 32 26.23 39.77 45.19
CA GLU A 32 26.17 40.66 46.36
C GLU A 32 27.43 40.55 47.24
N ALA A 33 27.92 39.34 47.49
CA ALA A 33 29.15 39.12 48.26
C ALA A 33 30.40 39.64 47.52
N LEU A 34 30.46 39.44 46.20
CA LEU A 34 31.54 39.91 45.35
C LEU A 34 31.56 41.44 45.25
N SER A 35 30.38 42.07 45.13
CA SER A 35 30.24 43.53 45.18
C SER A 35 30.73 44.10 46.52
N LYS A 36 30.32 43.49 47.65
CA LYS A 36 30.79 43.89 48.99
C LYS A 36 32.31 43.76 49.15
N TYR A 37 32.88 42.64 48.71
CA TYR A 37 34.31 42.39 48.77
C TYR A 37 35.11 43.39 47.90
N ILE A 38 34.63 43.72 46.70
CA ILE A 38 35.26 44.71 45.83
C ILE A 38 35.22 46.11 46.45
N THR A 39 34.13 46.47 47.13
CA THR A 39 33.99 47.79 47.79
C THR A 39 34.79 47.90 49.09
N ASN A 40 35.05 46.79 49.79
CA ASN A 40 35.86 46.76 51.00
C ASN A 40 36.72 45.49 51.04
N THR A 41 37.92 45.59 50.48
CA THR A 41 38.88 44.49 50.34
C THR A 41 39.42 43.94 51.66
N SER A 42 39.11 44.58 52.80
CA SER A 42 39.49 44.09 54.13
C SER A 42 38.40 43.22 54.78
N ASP A 43 37.22 43.08 54.15
CA ASP A 43 36.12 42.28 54.69
C ASP A 43 36.34 40.78 54.39
N THR A 44 36.90 40.09 55.38
CA THR A 44 37.16 38.65 55.35
C THR A 44 35.87 37.82 55.28
N THR A 45 34.73 38.34 55.73
CA THR A 45 33.45 37.64 55.69
C THR A 45 32.88 37.63 54.27
N ALA A 46 33.02 38.73 53.54
CA ALA A 46 32.63 38.80 52.13
C ALA A 46 33.47 37.84 51.26
N TYR A 47 34.77 37.74 51.53
CA TYR A 47 35.67 36.81 50.85
C TYR A 47 35.29 35.33 51.07
N GLU A 48 35.07 34.93 52.32
CA GLU A 48 34.68 33.54 52.64
C GLU A 48 33.32 33.16 52.03
N ASN A 49 32.38 34.11 51.98
CA ASN A 49 31.10 33.91 51.30
C ASN A 49 31.28 33.72 49.79
N VAL A 50 32.13 34.52 49.12
CA VAL A 50 32.44 34.34 47.69
C VAL A 50 33.03 32.95 47.44
N LYS A 51 33.97 32.51 48.28
CA LYS A 51 34.56 31.17 48.19
C LYS A 51 33.52 30.07 48.38
N ALA A 52 32.65 30.19 49.38
CA ALA A 52 31.60 29.22 49.67
C ALA A 52 30.56 29.12 48.54
N TYR A 53 30.11 30.24 47.98
CA TYR A 53 29.16 30.23 46.86
C TYR A 53 29.79 29.73 45.55
N SER A 54 31.06 30.06 45.31
CA SER A 54 31.82 29.53 44.16
C SER A 54 31.98 28.01 44.26
N GLN A 55 32.30 27.50 45.45
CA GLN A 55 32.41 26.06 45.69
C GLN A 55 31.06 25.35 45.50
N LYS A 56 29.95 25.92 45.98
CA LYS A 56 28.60 25.40 45.73
C LYS A 56 28.25 25.36 44.24
N ALA A 57 28.68 26.34 43.45
CA ALA A 57 28.46 26.37 42.02
C ALA A 57 29.23 25.25 41.30
N GLU A 58 30.49 25.02 41.68
CA GLU A 58 31.30 23.94 41.12
C GLU A 58 30.75 22.57 41.51
N ASP A 59 30.32 22.39 42.77
CA ASP A 59 29.69 21.15 43.23
C ASP A 59 28.40 20.82 42.46
N LEU A 60 27.58 21.84 42.15
CA LEU A 60 26.37 21.68 41.35
C LEU A 60 26.70 21.27 39.91
N LYS A 61 27.70 21.92 39.30
CA LYS A 61 28.19 21.59 37.95
C LYS A 61 28.73 20.16 37.89
N VAL A 62 29.50 19.72 38.89
CA VAL A 62 29.99 18.34 38.99
C VAL A 62 28.83 17.34 39.06
N GLN A 63 27.74 17.67 39.77
CA GLN A 63 26.56 16.81 39.85
C GLN A 63 25.83 16.69 38.50
N TYR A 64 25.68 17.79 37.74
CA TYR A 64 25.10 17.74 36.39
C TYR A 64 25.96 16.92 35.41
N VAL A 65 27.29 17.09 35.44
CA VAL A 65 28.20 16.31 34.61
C VAL A 65 28.11 14.82 34.95
N ARG A 66 28.10 14.47 36.25
CA ARG A 66 27.95 13.08 36.71
C ARG A 66 26.62 12.47 36.28
N LEU A 67 25.51 13.21 36.35
CA LEU A 67 24.20 12.74 35.89
C LEU A 67 24.22 12.47 34.38
N ASN A 68 24.79 13.40 33.60
CA ASN A 68 24.93 13.24 32.15
C ASN A 68 25.80 12.01 31.79
N ASP A 69 26.94 11.83 32.47
CA ASP A 69 27.81 10.68 32.25
C ASP A 69 27.12 9.36 32.64
N ALA A 70 26.33 9.34 33.72
CA ALA A 70 25.54 8.18 34.12
C ALA A 70 24.47 7.83 33.06
N ILE A 71 23.78 8.82 32.50
CA ILE A 71 22.81 8.63 31.40
C ILE A 71 23.52 8.08 30.15
N LEU A 72 24.65 8.69 29.75
CA LEU A 72 25.41 8.26 28.57
C LEU A 72 25.96 6.84 28.74
N ASN A 73 26.47 6.50 29.92
CA ASN A 73 26.98 5.18 30.21
C ASN A 73 25.86 4.14 30.22
N TYR A 74 24.72 4.44 30.83
CA TYR A 74 23.55 3.55 30.80
C TYR A 74 23.07 3.28 29.38
N ILE A 75 22.99 4.32 28.53
CA ILE A 75 22.62 4.18 27.11
C ILE A 75 23.66 3.34 26.36
N LYS A 76 24.96 3.52 26.62
CA LYS A 76 26.02 2.73 26.00
C LYS A 76 25.95 1.26 26.42
N THR A 77 25.73 0.97 27.69
CA THR A 77 25.62 -0.41 28.21
C THR A 77 24.36 -1.11 27.72
N GLU A 78 23.22 -0.42 27.62
CA GLU A 78 22.01 -0.95 26.99
C GLU A 78 22.21 -1.21 25.49
N LYS A 79 22.92 -0.32 24.78
CA LYS A 79 23.27 -0.55 23.37
C LYS A 79 24.22 -1.74 23.17
N GLN A 80 25.09 -2.04 24.14
CA GLN A 80 25.95 -3.21 24.12
C GLN A 80 25.21 -4.50 24.53
N GLY A 81 24.20 -4.40 25.41
CA GLY A 81 23.34 -5.52 25.82
C GLY A 81 22.24 -5.87 24.81
N ASN A 82 21.97 -5.00 23.84
CA ASN A 82 21.10 -5.32 22.72
C ASN A 82 21.92 -6.10 21.68
N ASN A 83 21.72 -7.42 21.65
CA ASN A 83 22.28 -8.37 20.67
C ASN A 83 21.70 -8.12 19.25
N LEU A 84 21.72 -6.87 18.79
CA LEU A 84 21.23 -6.46 17.48
C LEU A 84 21.95 -7.22 16.35
N PRO A 85 23.28 -7.46 16.39
CA PRO A 85 23.95 -8.28 15.38
C PRO A 85 23.47 -9.74 15.39
N GLU A 86 23.24 -10.32 16.57
CA GLU A 86 22.74 -11.70 16.70
C GLU A 86 21.30 -11.82 16.21
N LEU A 87 20.44 -10.86 16.57
CA LEU A 87 19.05 -10.76 16.12
C LEU A 87 18.96 -10.49 14.62
N LEU A 88 19.86 -9.69 14.06
CA LEU A 88 19.96 -9.47 12.61
C LEU A 88 20.41 -10.74 11.89
N SER A 89 21.38 -11.47 12.45
CA SER A 89 21.81 -12.76 11.89
C SER A 89 20.69 -13.80 11.95
N ALA A 90 20.02 -13.94 13.11
CA ALA A 90 18.89 -14.83 13.30
C ALA A 90 17.71 -14.48 12.38
N ASN A 91 17.38 -13.19 12.23
CA ASN A 91 16.36 -12.74 11.29
C ASN A 91 16.76 -13.00 9.83
N GLY A 92 18.03 -12.83 9.48
CA GLY A 92 18.54 -13.16 8.14
C GLY A 92 18.45 -14.66 7.83
N GLU A 93 18.73 -15.53 8.80
CA GLU A 93 18.54 -16.98 8.67
C GLU A 93 17.07 -17.37 8.55
N LEU A 94 16.20 -16.77 9.36
CA LEU A 94 14.76 -16.96 9.28
C LEU A 94 14.22 -16.52 7.91
N GLN A 95 14.66 -15.38 7.38
CA GLN A 95 14.25 -14.90 6.06
C GLN A 95 14.70 -15.85 4.95
N LYS A 96 15.93 -16.40 5.03
CA LYS A 96 16.39 -17.45 4.10
C LYS A 96 15.53 -18.71 4.19
N LYS A 97 15.13 -19.12 5.39
CA LYS A 97 14.26 -20.28 5.59
C LYS A 97 12.85 -20.04 5.03
N ILE A 98 12.29 -18.84 5.23
CA ILE A 98 11.00 -18.43 4.66
C ILE A 98 11.07 -18.45 3.13
N GLN A 99 12.12 -17.89 2.53
CA GLN A 99 12.29 -17.92 1.08
C GLN A 99 12.40 -19.34 0.52
N ARG A 100 13.15 -20.23 1.19
CA ARG A 100 13.21 -21.65 0.81
C ARG A 100 11.86 -22.33 0.91
N LEU A 101 11.12 -22.12 2.01
CA LEU A 101 9.79 -22.69 2.20
C LEU A 101 8.79 -22.15 1.17
N SER A 102 8.86 -20.85 0.84
CA SER A 102 8.04 -20.26 -0.24
C SER A 102 8.33 -20.92 -1.57
N LYS A 103 9.61 -21.10 -1.91
CA LYS A 103 10.00 -21.76 -3.16
C LYS A 103 9.51 -23.21 -3.22
N ILE A 104 9.66 -23.96 -2.13
CA ILE A 104 9.16 -25.34 -2.04
C ILE A 104 7.64 -25.37 -2.17
N ASN A 105 6.92 -24.40 -1.58
CA ASN A 105 5.46 -24.30 -1.72
C ASN A 105 5.04 -23.99 -3.16
N ASP A 106 5.76 -23.10 -3.85
CA ASP A 106 5.51 -22.80 -5.26
C ASP A 106 5.79 -24.01 -6.15
N GLU A 107 6.88 -24.75 -5.89
CA GLU A 107 7.21 -26.02 -6.56
C GLU A 107 6.12 -27.07 -6.32
N MET A 108 5.68 -27.27 -5.07
CA MET A 108 4.57 -28.18 -4.75
C MET A 108 3.25 -27.77 -5.40
N LYS A 109 2.97 -26.47 -5.50
CA LYS A 109 1.75 -25.98 -6.17
C LYS A 109 1.80 -26.29 -7.66
N VAL A 110 2.95 -26.09 -8.31
CA VAL A 110 3.14 -26.47 -9.72
C VAL A 110 2.99 -27.98 -9.90
N ASP A 111 3.53 -28.79 -8.99
CA ASP A 111 3.38 -30.25 -9.03
C ASP A 111 1.93 -30.69 -8.84
N VAL A 112 1.18 -30.05 -7.94
CA VAL A 112 -0.26 -30.29 -7.75
C VAL A 112 -1.06 -29.85 -8.97
N ASP A 113 -0.82 -28.65 -9.50
CA ASP A 113 -1.51 -28.16 -10.70
C ASP A 113 -1.20 -29.06 -11.91
N SER A 114 0.04 -29.55 -12.03
CA SER A 114 0.46 -30.52 -13.04
C SER A 114 -0.19 -31.89 -12.82
N ALA A 115 -0.28 -32.37 -11.58
CA ALA A 115 -0.96 -33.62 -11.24
C ALA A 115 -2.47 -33.53 -11.49
N VAL A 116 -3.11 -32.42 -11.15
CA VAL A 116 -4.52 -32.14 -11.44
C VAL A 116 -4.73 -32.02 -12.94
N ALA A 117 -3.86 -31.31 -13.68
CA ALA A 117 -3.96 -31.24 -15.13
C ALA A 117 -3.76 -32.61 -15.78
N ARG A 118 -2.85 -33.43 -15.25
CA ARG A 118 -2.64 -34.81 -15.71
C ARG A 118 -3.85 -35.69 -15.41
N ASP A 119 -4.42 -35.58 -14.22
CA ASP A 119 -5.63 -36.32 -13.83
C ASP A 119 -6.83 -35.87 -14.67
N GLU A 120 -6.98 -34.58 -14.92
CA GLU A 120 -8.01 -34.01 -15.81
C GLU A 120 -7.80 -34.48 -17.26
N LEU A 121 -6.56 -34.57 -17.74
CA LEU A 121 -6.24 -35.13 -19.07
C LEU A 121 -6.59 -36.62 -19.16
N LEU A 122 -6.24 -37.40 -18.12
CA LEU A 122 -6.58 -38.83 -18.04
C LEU A 122 -8.10 -39.04 -17.92
N ARG A 123 -8.79 -38.18 -17.17
CA ARG A 123 -10.25 -38.19 -17.02
C ARG A 123 -10.97 -37.72 -18.29
N SER A 124 -10.40 -36.76 -19.03
CA SER A 124 -10.94 -36.30 -20.32
C SER A 124 -10.87 -37.36 -21.42
N ARG A 125 -9.98 -38.36 -21.27
CA ARG A 125 -9.88 -39.50 -22.20
C ARG A 125 -11.03 -40.50 -22.01
N GLU A 126 -11.64 -40.52 -20.83
CA GLU A 126 -12.76 -41.38 -20.47
C GLU A 126 -13.80 -40.58 -19.66
N THR A 127 -14.49 -39.59 -20.24
CA THR A 127 -15.90 -39.29 -19.91
C THR A 127 -16.49 -38.15 -20.73
N VAL A 128 -17.77 -38.35 -21.01
CA VAL A 128 -18.70 -37.57 -21.82
C VAL A 128 -18.72 -36.09 -21.40
N THR A 129 -18.75 -35.22 -22.41
CA THR A 129 -18.98 -33.77 -22.37
C THR A 129 -19.96 -33.35 -21.27
N SER A 130 -19.43 -32.78 -20.19
CA SER A 130 -20.23 -32.12 -19.15
C SER A 130 -20.74 -30.76 -19.67
N SER A 131 -22.00 -30.47 -19.39
CA SER A 131 -22.81 -29.34 -19.91
C SER A 131 -22.38 -27.94 -19.44
N HIS A 132 -21.28 -27.80 -18.69
CA HIS A 132 -20.83 -26.54 -18.08
C HIS A 132 -19.52 -25.99 -18.67
N THR A 133 -19.15 -26.36 -19.89
CA THR A 133 -18.02 -25.76 -20.60
C THR A 133 -18.52 -24.71 -21.61
N LEU A 134 -18.07 -23.46 -21.43
CA LEU A 134 -18.28 -22.39 -22.40
C LEU A 134 -17.32 -22.61 -23.57
N PHE A 135 -17.87 -22.94 -24.73
CA PHE A 135 -17.14 -23.09 -25.97
C PHE A 135 -17.16 -21.76 -26.75
N LEU A 136 -15.99 -21.24 -27.10
CA LEU A 136 -15.86 -20.21 -28.12
C LEU A 136 -15.15 -20.86 -29.30
N LEU A 137 -15.80 -20.88 -30.45
CA LEU A 137 -15.25 -21.43 -31.69
C LEU A 137 -14.79 -22.91 -31.59
N ASP A 138 -15.57 -23.76 -30.92
CA ASP A 138 -15.31 -25.22 -30.76
C ASP A 138 -14.01 -25.57 -29.99
N ARG A 139 -13.38 -24.59 -29.35
CA ARG A 139 -12.28 -24.80 -28.41
C ARG A 139 -12.76 -24.55 -26.98
N PRO A 140 -12.41 -25.42 -26.01
CA PRO A 140 -12.70 -25.16 -24.61
C PRO A 140 -11.93 -23.93 -24.16
N ILE A 141 -12.65 -22.90 -23.70
CA ILE A 141 -12.04 -21.65 -23.23
C ILE A 141 -11.38 -21.93 -21.87
N ARG A 142 -10.07 -21.68 -21.77
CA ARG A 142 -9.37 -21.68 -20.47
C ARG A 142 -9.98 -20.60 -19.58
N GLN A 143 -10.24 -20.89 -18.30
CA GLN A 143 -10.88 -19.96 -17.36
C GLN A 143 -10.20 -18.58 -17.28
N GLY A 144 -8.88 -18.51 -17.51
CA GLY A 144 -8.13 -17.25 -17.58
C GLY A 144 -8.43 -16.35 -18.79
N MET A 145 -9.14 -16.85 -19.82
CA MET A 145 -9.53 -16.05 -21.01
C MET A 145 -10.89 -15.36 -20.87
N ILE A 146 -11.66 -15.68 -19.83
CA ILE A 146 -12.99 -15.10 -19.56
C ILE A 146 -12.94 -13.56 -19.45
N PRO A 147 -11.95 -12.94 -18.77
CA PRO A 147 -11.86 -11.48 -18.69
C PRO A 147 -11.60 -10.80 -20.05
N TYR A 148 -10.77 -11.41 -20.90
CA TYR A 148 -10.48 -10.88 -22.23
C TYR A 148 -11.69 -10.93 -23.15
N LEU A 149 -12.53 -11.94 -23.00
CA LEU A 149 -13.77 -12.12 -23.76
C LEU A 149 -14.80 -11.04 -23.39
N TRP A 150 -14.84 -10.66 -22.11
CA TRP A 150 -15.60 -9.51 -21.63
C TRP A 150 -15.13 -8.19 -22.25
N VAL A 151 -13.83 -7.94 -22.25
CA VAL A 151 -13.23 -6.74 -22.85
C VAL A 151 -13.50 -6.67 -24.35
N LEU A 152 -13.39 -7.79 -25.05
CA LEU A 152 -13.67 -7.89 -26.48
C LEU A 152 -15.16 -7.61 -26.78
N SER A 153 -16.08 -8.11 -25.95
CA SER A 153 -17.51 -7.83 -26.08
C SER A 153 -17.81 -6.34 -25.93
N ILE A 154 -17.23 -5.69 -24.91
CA ILE A 154 -17.37 -4.24 -24.70
C ILE A 154 -16.79 -3.45 -25.88
N LEU A 155 -15.65 -3.88 -26.42
CA LEU A 155 -15.03 -3.27 -27.60
C LEU A 155 -15.96 -3.35 -28.82
N PHE A 156 -16.52 -4.52 -29.11
CA PHE A 156 -17.44 -4.70 -30.24
C PHE A 156 -18.75 -3.91 -30.07
N ILE A 157 -19.28 -3.81 -28.84
CA ILE A 157 -20.42 -2.96 -28.52
C ILE A 157 -20.07 -1.48 -28.76
N GLY A 158 -18.89 -1.04 -28.32
CA GLY A 158 -18.41 0.33 -28.52
C GLY A 158 -18.21 0.68 -29.99
N VAL A 159 -17.60 -0.20 -30.77
CA VAL A 159 -17.43 -0.03 -32.22
C VAL A 159 -18.78 -0.03 -32.92
N GLY A 160 -19.71 -0.90 -32.52
CA GLY A 160 -21.08 -0.92 -33.04
C GLY A 160 -21.82 0.40 -32.79
N LEU A 161 -21.72 0.97 -31.58
CA LEU A 161 -22.28 2.28 -31.26
C LEU A 161 -21.65 3.41 -32.08
N LEU A 162 -20.34 3.34 -32.33
CA LEU A 162 -19.62 4.33 -33.12
C LEU A 162 -20.08 4.31 -34.59
N ILE A 163 -20.22 3.11 -35.17
CA ILE A 163 -20.77 2.91 -36.51
C ILE A 163 -22.21 3.41 -36.59
N ILE A 164 -23.04 3.11 -35.60
CA ILE A 164 -24.42 3.62 -35.52
C ILE A 164 -24.40 5.15 -35.47
N LYS A 165 -23.51 5.78 -34.71
CA LYS A 165 -23.44 7.25 -34.62
C LYS A 165 -22.97 7.92 -35.91
N MET A 166 -22.17 7.22 -36.73
CA MET A 166 -21.70 7.72 -38.01
C MET A 166 -22.73 7.54 -39.14
N ILE A 167 -23.57 6.51 -39.07
CA ILE A 167 -24.53 6.16 -40.13
C ILE A 167 -25.95 6.66 -39.82
N ALA A 168 -26.32 6.76 -38.54
CA ALA A 168 -27.63 7.25 -38.13
C ALA A 168 -27.62 8.78 -37.98
N PRO A 169 -28.69 9.48 -38.39
CA PRO A 169 -28.92 10.85 -37.94
C PRO A 169 -28.96 10.85 -36.40
N PRO A 170 -28.51 11.93 -35.74
CA PRO A 170 -28.44 11.98 -34.29
C PRO A 170 -29.78 11.56 -33.71
N ILE A 171 -29.76 10.56 -32.81
CA ILE A 171 -30.92 10.23 -31.99
C ILE A 171 -31.18 11.46 -31.14
N SER A 172 -31.97 12.39 -31.66
CA SER A 172 -32.48 13.49 -30.87
C SER A 172 -33.38 12.85 -29.84
N VAL A 173 -33.03 13.01 -28.56
CA VAL A 173 -34.02 13.00 -27.48
C VAL A 173 -34.82 14.30 -27.63
N GLY A 174 -35.49 14.40 -28.78
CA GLY A 174 -36.17 15.58 -29.25
C GLY A 174 -37.60 15.52 -28.77
N VAL A 175 -38.15 16.68 -28.49
CA VAL A 175 -39.59 16.86 -28.57
C VAL A 175 -40.00 16.69 -30.04
N ASN A 176 -41.09 15.98 -30.29
CA ASN A 176 -41.69 15.93 -31.63
C ASN A 176 -42.10 17.36 -32.07
N ALA A 177 -42.50 17.55 -33.34
CA ALA A 177 -42.82 18.87 -33.91
C ALA A 177 -43.89 19.70 -33.14
N TYR A 178 -44.52 19.08 -32.13
CA TYR A 178 -45.53 19.64 -31.24
C TYR A 178 -45.04 19.84 -29.79
N GLY A 179 -43.74 19.74 -29.53
CA GLY A 179 -43.18 20.01 -28.19
C GLY A 179 -43.39 18.89 -27.16
N GLN A 180 -43.81 17.69 -27.56
CA GLN A 180 -44.06 16.57 -26.64
C GLN A 180 -42.87 15.61 -26.60
N PRO A 181 -42.52 15.05 -25.43
CA PRO A 181 -41.45 14.06 -25.33
C PRO A 181 -41.79 12.85 -26.18
N ILE A 182 -40.88 12.46 -27.08
CA ILE A 182 -41.06 11.28 -27.92
C ILE A 182 -41.14 10.04 -27.02
N SER A 183 -42.29 9.37 -27.04
CA SER A 183 -42.52 8.10 -26.35
C SER A 183 -41.48 7.06 -26.76
N PHE A 184 -40.97 6.28 -25.80
CA PHE A 184 -40.04 5.17 -26.05
C PHE A 184 -40.55 4.19 -27.11
N ILE A 185 -41.87 3.94 -27.13
CA ILE A 185 -42.51 3.09 -28.14
C ILE A 185 -42.37 3.71 -29.54
N ALA A 186 -42.61 5.02 -29.67
CA ALA A 186 -42.47 5.73 -30.94
C ALA A 186 -41.01 5.77 -31.43
N MET A 187 -40.04 5.83 -30.50
CA MET A 187 -38.61 5.73 -30.82
C MET A 187 -38.25 4.34 -31.37
N ILE A 188 -38.77 3.26 -30.77
CA ILE A 188 -38.59 1.90 -31.28
C ILE A 188 -39.23 1.75 -32.66
N THR A 189 -40.47 2.21 -32.84
CA THR A 189 -41.13 2.16 -34.15
C THR A 189 -40.37 2.96 -35.20
N GLY A 190 -39.80 4.12 -34.84
CA GLY A 190 -38.96 4.93 -35.72
C GLY A 190 -37.66 4.22 -36.13
N LEU A 191 -37.03 3.47 -35.23
CA LEU A 191 -35.84 2.65 -35.53
C LEU A 191 -36.15 1.54 -36.55
N PHE A 192 -37.30 0.87 -36.42
CA PHE A 192 -37.73 -0.17 -37.36
C PHE A 192 -38.31 0.38 -38.66
N SER A 193 -38.77 1.63 -38.69
CA SER A 193 -39.29 2.27 -39.91
C SER A 193 -38.17 2.92 -40.75
N ASN A 194 -37.02 3.21 -40.15
CA ASN A 194 -35.90 3.82 -40.86
C ASN A 194 -35.16 2.79 -41.74
N ARG A 195 -35.26 2.97 -43.07
CA ARG A 195 -34.64 2.12 -44.08
C ARG A 195 -33.13 1.99 -43.91
N THR A 196 -32.45 3.05 -43.48
CA THR A 196 -31.00 3.06 -43.28
C THR A 196 -30.60 2.20 -42.10
N THR A 197 -31.36 2.26 -41.00
CA THR A 197 -31.12 1.45 -39.79
C THR A 197 -31.37 -0.03 -40.07
N LEU A 198 -32.45 -0.36 -40.78
CA LEU A 198 -32.72 -1.74 -41.22
C LEU A 198 -31.61 -2.28 -42.13
N LEU A 199 -31.10 -1.47 -43.06
CA LEU A 199 -30.04 -1.88 -43.96
C LEU A 199 -28.72 -2.13 -43.21
N ALA A 200 -28.35 -1.27 -42.27
CA ALA A 200 -27.17 -1.47 -41.43
C ALA A 200 -27.28 -2.74 -40.56
N LEU A 201 -28.45 -3.00 -39.99
CA LEU A 201 -28.71 -4.19 -39.18
C LEU A 201 -28.64 -5.47 -40.04
N LEU A 202 -29.18 -5.42 -41.26
CA LEU A 202 -29.14 -6.51 -42.22
C LEU A 202 -27.70 -6.80 -42.66
N VAL A 203 -26.90 -5.78 -42.98
CA VAL A 203 -25.48 -5.95 -43.34
C VAL A 203 -24.69 -6.57 -42.19
N SER A 204 -24.91 -6.10 -40.95
CA SER A 204 -24.27 -6.69 -39.76
C SER A 204 -24.64 -8.16 -39.58
N ALA A 205 -25.93 -8.51 -39.73
CA ALA A 205 -26.38 -9.90 -39.66
C ALA A 205 -25.77 -10.77 -40.77
N PHE A 206 -25.67 -10.26 -42.00
CA PHE A 206 -25.03 -10.96 -43.10
C PHE A 206 -23.56 -11.25 -42.85
N ILE A 207 -22.81 -10.30 -42.29
CA ILE A 207 -21.40 -10.50 -41.92
C ILE A 207 -21.30 -11.65 -40.90
N VAL A 208 -22.13 -11.63 -39.85
CA VAL A 208 -22.14 -12.68 -38.82
C VAL A 208 -22.49 -14.04 -39.43
N ILE A 209 -23.51 -14.11 -40.29
CA ILE A 209 -23.92 -15.34 -40.97
C ILE A 209 -22.80 -15.86 -41.88
N LEU A 210 -22.10 -14.97 -42.60
CA LEU A 210 -20.99 -15.34 -43.47
C LEU A 210 -19.80 -15.89 -42.68
N PHE A 211 -19.48 -15.30 -41.52
CA PHE A 211 -18.45 -15.86 -40.63
C PHE A 211 -18.86 -17.20 -40.01
N LEU A 212 -20.14 -17.36 -39.63
CA LEU A 212 -20.65 -18.65 -39.18
C LEU A 212 -20.65 -19.71 -40.28
N SER A 213 -21.01 -19.35 -41.51
CA SER A 213 -21.06 -20.28 -42.64
C SER A 213 -19.66 -20.70 -43.10
N LEU A 214 -18.68 -19.78 -43.13
CA LEU A 214 -17.28 -20.15 -43.39
C LEU A 214 -16.71 -21.08 -42.31
N LYS A 215 -17.13 -20.91 -41.05
CA LYS A 215 -16.73 -21.79 -39.96
C LYS A 215 -17.33 -23.19 -40.11
N ILE A 216 -18.62 -23.29 -40.43
CA ILE A 216 -19.31 -24.57 -40.68
C ILE A 216 -18.75 -25.25 -41.95
N GLY A 217 -18.36 -24.47 -42.96
CA GLY A 217 -17.73 -24.94 -44.18
C GLY A 217 -16.26 -25.33 -44.06
N GLY A 218 -15.67 -25.30 -42.85
CA GLY A 218 -14.32 -25.81 -42.59
C GLY A 218 -13.16 -24.95 -43.13
N VAL A 219 -13.42 -23.75 -43.65
CA VAL A 219 -12.39 -22.87 -44.26
C VAL A 219 -11.39 -22.34 -43.23
N PHE A 220 -11.80 -22.25 -41.96
CA PHE A 220 -10.92 -21.87 -40.83
C PHE A 220 -10.46 -23.07 -39.98
N GLY A 221 -10.69 -24.30 -40.46
CA GLY A 221 -10.38 -25.55 -39.75
C GLY A 221 -9.30 -26.42 -40.43
N MET A 222 -8.67 -25.94 -41.50
CA MET A 222 -7.47 -26.56 -42.04
C MET A 222 -6.27 -25.78 -41.50
N ASP A 223 -5.74 -26.24 -40.37
CA ASP A 223 -4.31 -26.46 -40.26
C ASP A 223 -3.97 -27.32 -39.03
N ASN A 224 -3.34 -28.43 -39.38
CA ASN A 224 -2.40 -29.25 -38.62
C ASN A 224 -2.95 -30.24 -37.58
N LYS A 225 -3.01 -31.49 -38.04
CA LYS A 225 -2.56 -32.68 -37.30
C LYS A 225 -1.34 -32.40 -36.42
#